data_AF-A0A917PKJ6-F1
#
_entry.id   AF-A0A917PKJ6-F1
#
_cell.length_a   1.000
_cell.length_b   1.000
_cell.length_c   1.000
_cell.angle_alpha   90.00
_cell.angle_beta   90.00
_cell.angle_gamma   90.00
#
_symmetry.space_group_name_H-M   'P 1'
#
loop_
_entity.id
_entity.type
_entity.pdbx_description
1 polymer ?
#
loop_
_entity_poly.entity_id
_entity_poly.type
_entity_poly.pdbx_seq_one_letter_code
_entity_poly.pdbx_strand_id
1 'polypeptide(L)'
;MPAIPMTSPCKRHTGAADFKRDAALDLIKWLALITMLVDHMRYALPGFDWTYIPGRLAFPLFCVAIAANVARQQLRDAPISWRYLAWMFVFAAVSEWPYRLLVANAQTLNIMPTLVLGLLITQAVARPRGWSLTLGLLALAVGLYLDGQLQYGIPGMLLIVACYAALRHFQACWVLPIMLCLTANYWPDVYEAAARKEVSAWVVIAICGLPPVAGIWLLRRQITWTIPPVGRWAYFFYPVHLAALVGLRTLLT
;
A
#
# COMPACT_ATOMS: atom_id res chain seq x y z
N MET A 1 -53.81 30.04 36.40
CA MET A 1 -52.45 29.62 36.01
C MET A 1 -52.54 28.24 35.35
N PRO A 2 -52.34 28.10 34.03
CA PRO A 2 -52.36 26.79 33.39
C PRO A 2 -50.97 26.13 33.48
N ALA A 3 -50.96 24.83 33.77
CA ALA A 3 -49.76 24.01 33.94
C ALA A 3 -49.08 23.71 32.60
N ILE A 4 -47.75 23.85 32.57
CA ILE A 4 -46.87 23.53 31.43
C ILE A 4 -46.75 21.99 31.34
N PRO A 5 -46.95 21.35 30.17
CA PRO A 5 -46.69 19.93 30.04
C PRO A 5 -45.19 19.65 29.98
N MET A 6 -44.76 18.70 30.81
CA MET A 6 -43.38 18.20 30.89
C MET A 6 -42.89 17.67 29.54
N THR A 7 -41.70 18.11 29.16
CA THR A 7 -40.99 17.67 27.96
C THR A 7 -40.59 16.20 28.08
N SER A 8 -40.95 15.42 27.05
CA SER A 8 -40.52 14.03 26.85
C SER A 8 -38.99 13.92 26.74
N PRO A 9 -38.36 12.87 27.31
CA PRO A 9 -36.91 12.72 27.27
C PRO A 9 -36.44 12.38 25.85
N CYS A 10 -35.55 13.22 25.33
CA CYS A 10 -34.80 12.98 24.10
C CYS A 10 -34.09 11.61 24.20
N LYS A 11 -34.55 10.65 23.40
CA LYS A 11 -33.87 9.36 23.23
C LYS A 11 -32.47 9.65 22.69
N ARG A 12 -31.46 9.53 23.56
CA ARG A 12 -30.07 9.42 23.15
C ARG A 12 -29.96 8.18 22.26
N HIS A 13 -29.82 8.39 20.95
CA HIS A 13 -29.36 7.36 20.03
C HIS A 13 -27.93 6.97 20.43
N THR A 14 -27.79 6.01 21.34
CA THR A 14 -26.57 5.22 21.50
C THR A 14 -26.47 4.26 20.33
N GLY A 15 -26.30 4.80 19.13
CA GLY A 15 -25.82 4.05 17.98
C GLY A 15 -24.33 3.86 18.17
N ALA A 16 -23.91 2.73 18.72
CA ALA A 16 -22.60 2.18 18.40
C ALA A 16 -22.56 2.13 16.87
N ALA A 17 -21.83 3.04 16.24
CA ALA A 17 -21.64 3.03 14.81
C ALA A 17 -20.98 1.71 14.46
N ASP A 18 -21.77 0.76 13.96
CA ASP A 18 -21.27 -0.39 13.23
C ASP A 18 -20.56 0.20 12.01
N PHE A 19 -19.23 0.37 12.14
CA PHE A 19 -18.41 0.98 11.11
C PHE A 19 -18.38 0.03 9.92
N LYS A 20 -19.35 0.23 9.03
CA LYS A 20 -19.55 -0.48 7.78
C LYS A 20 -18.21 -0.63 7.06
N ARG A 21 -17.88 -1.88 6.75
CA ARG A 21 -16.68 -2.25 6.00
C ARG A 21 -16.61 -1.46 4.70
N ASP A 22 -15.42 -1.00 4.34
CA ASP A 22 -15.22 -0.15 3.17
C ASP A 22 -14.89 -0.99 1.93
N ALA A 23 -15.88 -1.11 1.06
CA ALA A 23 -15.77 -1.85 -0.19
C ALA A 23 -14.73 -1.26 -1.16
N ALA A 24 -14.51 0.05 -1.17
CA ALA A 24 -13.50 0.69 -2.01
C ALA A 24 -12.09 0.30 -1.57
N LEU A 25 -11.86 0.27 -0.25
CA LEU A 25 -10.59 -0.20 0.28
C LEU A 25 -10.35 -1.68 0.00
N ASP A 26 -11.36 -2.53 0.17
CA ASP A 26 -11.21 -3.97 -0.13
C ASP A 26 -11.02 -4.20 -1.64
N LEU A 27 -11.62 -3.40 -2.52
CA LEU A 27 -11.35 -3.43 -3.97
C LEU A 27 -9.91 -3.04 -4.30
N ILE A 28 -9.38 -1.97 -3.69
CA ILE A 28 -7.98 -1.55 -3.87
C ILE A 28 -7.02 -2.66 -3.45
N LYS A 29 -7.28 -3.32 -2.32
CA LYS A 29 -6.46 -4.45 -1.86
C LYS A 29 -6.50 -5.61 -2.85
N TRP A 30 -7.68 -5.94 -3.41
CA TRP A 30 -7.77 -6.98 -4.44
C TRP A 30 -6.98 -6.62 -5.70
N LEU A 31 -7.12 -5.39 -6.19
CA LEU A 31 -6.34 -4.92 -7.33
C LEU A 31 -4.84 -5.00 -7.05
N ALA A 32 -4.40 -4.61 -5.84
CA ALA A 32 -3.00 -4.72 -5.42
C ALA A 32 -2.52 -6.18 -5.39
N LEU A 33 -3.32 -7.11 -4.84
CA LEU A 33 -2.97 -8.54 -4.76
C LEU A 33 -2.90 -9.20 -6.14
N ILE A 34 -3.87 -8.91 -7.02
CA ILE A 34 -3.91 -9.48 -8.38
C ILE A 34 -2.75 -8.95 -9.20
N THR A 35 -2.52 -7.64 -9.19
CA THR A 35 -1.41 -7.03 -9.94
C THR A 35 -0.05 -7.46 -9.40
N MET A 36 0.09 -7.69 -8.08
CA MET A 36 1.31 -8.28 -7.50
C MET A 36 1.55 -9.71 -7.99
N LEU A 37 0.51 -10.55 -8.03
CA LEU A 37 0.63 -11.91 -8.55
C LEU A 37 1.04 -11.88 -10.02
N VAL A 38 0.39 -11.05 -10.83
CA VAL A 38 0.73 -10.83 -12.24
C VAL A 38 2.17 -10.36 -12.40
N ASP A 39 2.62 -9.40 -11.59
CA ASP A 39 4.01 -8.92 -11.57
C ASP A 39 5.00 -10.08 -11.42
N HIS A 40 4.73 -10.99 -10.48
CA HIS A 40 5.63 -12.08 -10.16
C HIS A 40 5.60 -13.24 -11.17
N MET A 41 4.58 -13.35 -12.02
CA MET A 41 4.50 -14.40 -13.05
C MET A 41 5.71 -14.38 -13.99
N ARG A 42 6.30 -13.21 -14.28
CA ARG A 42 7.51 -13.08 -15.12
C ARG A 42 8.70 -13.88 -14.59
N TYR A 43 8.77 -14.10 -13.27
CA TYR A 43 9.88 -14.82 -12.66
C TYR A 43 9.70 -16.33 -12.70
N ALA A 44 8.50 -16.82 -13.01
CA ALA A 44 8.17 -18.24 -13.01
C ALA A 44 7.83 -18.80 -14.40
N LEU A 45 7.30 -17.96 -15.30
CA LEU A 45 6.80 -18.37 -16.61
C LEU A 45 7.65 -17.76 -17.74
N PRO A 46 8.23 -18.56 -18.64
CA PRO A 46 8.93 -18.05 -19.82
C PRO A 46 8.00 -17.19 -20.71
N GLY A 47 8.47 -16.03 -21.15
CA GLY A 47 7.73 -15.14 -22.06
C GLY A 47 6.70 -14.22 -21.40
N PHE A 48 6.64 -14.18 -20.06
CA PHE A 48 5.71 -13.34 -19.30
C PHE A 48 6.30 -11.97 -18.87
N ASP A 49 7.38 -11.50 -19.49
CA ASP A 49 8.01 -10.20 -19.14
C ASP A 49 7.06 -9.01 -19.26
N TRP A 50 6.06 -9.11 -20.15
CA TRP A 50 5.03 -8.09 -20.32
C TRP A 50 4.23 -7.82 -19.04
N THR A 51 4.15 -8.80 -18.11
CA THR A 51 3.43 -8.63 -16.84
C THR A 51 4.08 -7.63 -15.89
N TYR A 52 5.32 -7.23 -16.17
CA TYR A 52 6.02 -6.15 -15.45
C TYR A 52 5.21 -4.86 -15.42
N ILE A 53 4.67 -4.45 -16.58
CA ILE A 53 3.97 -3.17 -16.72
C ILE A 53 2.70 -3.11 -15.84
N PRO A 54 1.72 -4.04 -15.97
CA PRO A 54 0.57 -4.06 -15.08
C PRO A 54 0.95 -4.37 -13.62
N GLY A 55 2.08 -5.04 -13.38
CA GLY A 55 2.60 -5.29 -12.05
C GLY A 55 3.01 -4.04 -11.26
N ARG A 56 3.41 -2.96 -11.96
CA ARG A 56 3.74 -1.66 -11.34
C ARG A 56 2.58 -1.03 -10.57
N LEU A 57 1.35 -1.45 -10.84
CA LEU A 57 0.15 -1.01 -10.12
C LEU A 57 0.13 -1.49 -8.66
N ALA A 58 0.76 -2.63 -8.35
CA ALA A 58 0.59 -3.32 -7.08
C ALA A 58 1.09 -2.51 -5.89
N PHE A 59 2.36 -2.08 -5.94
CA PHE A 59 3.02 -1.39 -4.85
C PHE A 59 2.31 -0.08 -4.46
N PRO A 60 2.00 0.84 -5.38
CA PRO A 60 1.30 2.07 -5.04
C PRO A 60 -0.12 1.84 -4.50
N LEU A 61 -0.83 0.81 -4.98
CA LEU A 61 -2.15 0.46 -4.45
C LEU A 61 -2.04 -0.08 -3.01
N PHE A 62 -0.99 -0.83 -2.68
CA PHE A 62 -0.69 -1.17 -1.28
C PHE A 62 -0.39 0.08 -0.44
N CYS A 63 0.38 1.03 -0.96
CA CYS A 63 0.65 2.31 -0.30
C CYS A 63 -0.64 3.08 0.01
N VAL A 64 -1.57 3.17 -0.96
CA VAL A 64 -2.90 3.77 -0.77
C VAL A 64 -3.70 3.02 0.29
N ALA A 65 -3.73 1.69 0.24
CA ALA A 65 -4.47 0.87 1.19
C ALA A 65 -3.95 1.05 2.63
N ILE A 66 -2.63 1.10 2.81
CA ILE A 66 -1.98 1.35 4.10
C ILE A 66 -2.33 2.77 4.59
N ALA A 67 -2.15 3.78 3.75
CA ALA A 67 -2.48 5.17 4.07
C ALA A 67 -3.95 5.34 4.51
N ALA A 68 -4.88 4.68 3.81
CA ALA A 68 -6.29 4.68 4.17
C ALA A 68 -6.56 4.00 5.52
N ASN A 69 -5.86 2.91 5.84
CA ASN A 69 -5.95 2.27 7.14
C ASN A 69 -5.45 3.17 8.27
N VAL A 70 -4.32 3.87 8.06
CA VAL A 70 -3.79 4.85 9.02
C VAL A 70 -4.78 5.99 9.24
N ALA A 71 -5.34 6.56 8.18
CA ALA A 71 -6.33 7.63 8.28
C ALA A 71 -7.57 7.20 9.08
N ARG A 72 -8.08 5.99 8.89
CA ARG A 72 -9.19 5.43 9.69
C ARG A 72 -8.81 5.19 11.14
N GLN A 73 -7.61 4.66 11.38
CA GLN A 73 -7.13 4.45 12.74
C GLN A 73 -7.09 5.78 13.48
N GLN A 74 -6.53 6.82 12.87
CA GLN A 74 -6.48 8.18 13.43
C GLN A 74 -7.86 8.71 13.83
N LEU A 75 -8.85 8.61 12.96
CA LEU A 75 -10.22 9.04 13.26
C LEU A 75 -10.83 8.34 14.47
N ARG A 76 -10.39 7.12 14.76
CA ARG A 76 -10.85 6.30 15.89
C ARG A 76 -10.01 6.46 17.15
N ASP A 77 -8.99 7.32 17.11
CA ASP A 77 -7.96 7.46 18.14
C ASP A 77 -7.32 6.11 18.61
N ALA A 78 -7.34 5.08 17.75
CA ALA A 78 -6.77 3.77 18.04
C ALA A 78 -5.27 3.70 17.64
N PRO A 79 -4.33 3.40 18.56
CA PRO A 79 -2.91 3.24 18.23
C PRO A 79 -2.67 2.00 17.35
N ILE A 80 -1.48 1.93 16.75
CA ILE A 80 -1.06 0.70 16.06
C ILE A 80 -0.90 -0.43 17.06
N SER A 81 -1.37 -1.62 16.70
CA SER A 81 -1.21 -2.80 17.56
C SER A 81 0.22 -3.33 17.45
N TRP A 82 0.89 -3.53 18.59
CA TRP A 82 2.20 -4.19 18.64
C TRP A 82 2.17 -5.60 18.05
N ARG A 83 1.07 -6.33 18.29
CA ARG A 83 0.86 -7.66 17.68
C ARG A 83 0.82 -7.56 16.15
N TYR A 84 0.15 -6.55 15.60
CA TYR A 84 0.10 -6.31 14.16
C TYR A 84 1.51 -6.04 13.59
N LEU A 85 2.30 -5.19 14.23
CA LEU A 85 3.68 -4.92 13.82
C LEU A 85 4.56 -6.17 13.90
N ALA A 86 4.48 -6.93 15.00
CA ALA A 86 5.24 -8.18 15.16
C ALA A 86 4.93 -9.18 14.04
N TRP A 87 3.65 -9.35 13.69
CA TRP A 87 3.28 -10.20 12.55
C TRP A 87 3.83 -9.67 11.23
N MET A 88 3.84 -8.35 10.98
CA MET A 88 4.46 -7.81 9.77
C MET A 88 5.96 -8.15 9.68
N PHE A 89 6.71 -8.04 10.79
CA PHE A 89 8.12 -8.43 10.81
C PHE A 89 8.32 -9.94 10.60
N VAL A 90 7.49 -10.77 11.23
CA VAL A 90 7.54 -12.24 11.03
C VAL A 90 7.26 -12.58 9.56
N PHE A 91 6.22 -12.03 8.96
CA PHE A 91 5.91 -12.30 7.56
C PHE A 91 6.96 -11.71 6.61
N ALA A 92 7.55 -10.55 6.93
CA ALA A 92 8.68 -10.01 6.17
C ALA A 92 9.87 -11.00 6.18
N ALA A 93 10.22 -11.56 7.34
CA ALA A 93 11.31 -12.52 7.44
C ALA A 93 10.99 -13.86 6.75
N VAL A 94 9.79 -14.40 6.96
CA VAL A 94 9.36 -15.67 6.36
C VAL A 94 9.28 -15.57 4.83
N SER A 95 8.81 -14.44 4.31
CA SER A 95 8.71 -14.21 2.87
C SER A 95 10.05 -13.95 2.18
N GLU A 96 11.10 -13.64 2.93
CA GLU A 96 12.43 -13.37 2.38
C GLU A 96 13.01 -14.61 1.69
N TRP A 97 12.82 -15.78 2.28
CA TRP A 97 13.28 -17.05 1.72
C TRP A 97 12.69 -17.35 0.33
N PRO A 98 11.35 -17.45 0.15
CA PRO A 98 10.77 -17.70 -1.16
C PRO A 98 10.99 -16.54 -2.14
N TYR A 99 11.11 -15.30 -1.66
CA TYR A 99 11.45 -14.16 -2.50
C TYR A 99 12.84 -14.32 -3.15
N ARG A 100 13.87 -14.66 -2.37
CA ARG A 100 15.23 -14.90 -2.88
C ARG A 100 15.33 -16.09 -3.82
N LEU A 101 14.50 -17.12 -3.60
CA LEU A 101 14.41 -18.24 -4.54
C LEU A 101 13.75 -17.80 -5.85
N LEU A 102 12.66 -17.02 -5.80
CA LEU A 102 11.92 -16.61 -7.00
C LEU A 102 12.72 -15.60 -7.83
N VAL A 103 13.27 -14.57 -7.21
CA VAL A 103 14.02 -13.51 -7.89
C VAL A 103 15.52 -13.84 -7.84
N ALA A 104 16.02 -14.45 -8.91
CA ALA A 104 17.43 -14.78 -9.02
C ALA A 104 18.31 -13.51 -8.88
N ASN A 105 19.37 -13.60 -8.07
CA ASN A 105 20.31 -12.50 -7.80
C ASN A 105 19.64 -11.21 -7.24
N ALA A 106 18.58 -11.35 -6.44
CA ALA A 106 17.94 -10.23 -5.77
C ALA A 106 18.94 -9.36 -4.99
N GLN A 107 19.07 -8.10 -5.40
CA GLN A 107 19.94 -7.10 -4.76
C GLN A 107 19.25 -6.38 -3.59
N THR A 108 17.94 -6.52 -3.47
CA THR A 108 17.11 -5.90 -2.43
C THR A 108 16.49 -6.96 -1.52
N LEU A 109 15.98 -6.54 -0.37
CA LEU A 109 15.05 -7.32 0.45
C LEU A 109 13.70 -7.43 -0.27
N ASN A 110 12.80 -8.28 0.24
CA ASN A 110 11.42 -8.26 -0.24
C ASN A 110 10.70 -6.91 0.02
N ILE A 111 9.46 -6.75 -0.45
CA ILE A 111 8.76 -5.46 -0.38
C ILE A 111 8.28 -5.06 1.04
N MET A 112 8.16 -6.03 1.96
CA MET A 112 7.55 -5.80 3.27
C MET A 112 8.33 -4.80 4.13
N PRO A 113 9.68 -4.83 4.23
CA PRO A 113 10.46 -3.78 4.87
C PRO A 113 10.08 -2.36 4.43
N THR A 114 10.00 -2.08 3.12
CA THR A 114 9.60 -0.76 2.60
C THR A 114 8.21 -0.36 3.10
N LEU A 115 7.25 -1.29 3.06
CA LEU A 115 5.87 -1.04 3.52
C LEU A 115 5.77 -0.83 5.03
N VAL A 116 6.53 -1.60 5.83
CA VAL A 116 6.58 -1.46 7.30
C VAL A 116 7.18 -0.12 7.69
N LEU A 117 8.31 0.25 7.08
CA LEU A 117 8.97 1.52 7.38
C LEU A 117 8.09 2.71 6.98
N GLY A 118 7.50 2.68 5.78
CA GLY A 118 6.56 3.71 5.34
C GLY A 118 5.30 3.80 6.22
N LEU A 119 4.77 2.66 6.70
CA LEU A 119 3.67 2.62 7.68
C LEU A 119 4.06 3.31 8.99
N LEU A 120 5.22 2.99 9.56
CA LEU A 120 5.68 3.56 10.83
C LEU A 120 5.89 5.07 10.73
N ILE A 121 6.48 5.55 9.64
CA ILE A 121 6.61 6.99 9.36
C ILE A 121 5.22 7.63 9.25
N THR A 122 4.30 7.01 8.50
CA THR A 122 2.94 7.53 8.34
C THR A 122 2.17 7.57 9.66
N GLN A 123 2.37 6.59 10.55
CA GLN A 123 1.79 6.59 11.90
C GLN A 123 2.34 7.75 12.75
N ALA A 124 3.63 8.05 12.66
CA ALA A 124 4.24 9.20 13.33
C ALA A 124 3.67 10.53 12.84
N VAL A 125 3.46 10.66 11.53
CA VAL A 125 2.83 11.86 10.93
C VAL A 125 1.36 11.98 11.34
N ALA A 126 0.62 10.87 11.34
CA ALA A 126 -0.78 10.82 11.76
C ALA A 126 -0.95 11.15 13.26
N ARG A 127 -0.01 10.69 14.09
CA ARG A 127 -0.01 10.88 15.54
C ARG A 127 1.40 11.15 16.06
N PRO A 128 1.85 12.40 16.11
CA PRO A 128 3.21 12.76 16.52
C PRO A 128 3.34 12.78 18.05
N ARG A 129 3.09 11.65 18.72
CA ARG A 129 3.16 11.54 20.19
C ARG A 129 3.72 10.18 20.64
N GLY A 130 4.50 10.20 21.72
CA GLY A 130 5.02 9.00 22.39
C GLY A 130 5.75 8.05 21.44
N TRP A 131 5.48 6.74 21.60
CA TRP A 131 6.10 5.67 20.80
C TRP A 131 5.92 5.82 19.30
N SER A 132 4.83 6.44 18.82
CA SER A 132 4.61 6.63 17.38
C SER A 132 5.71 7.50 16.77
N LEU A 133 6.09 8.59 17.43
CA LEU A 133 7.14 9.49 16.96
C LEU A 133 8.51 8.80 16.98
N THR A 134 8.85 8.10 18.07
CA THR A 134 10.11 7.36 18.19
C THR A 134 10.25 6.29 17.09
N LEU A 135 9.19 5.52 16.85
CA LEU A 135 9.20 4.48 15.81
C LEU A 135 9.26 5.07 14.41
N GLY A 136 8.59 6.20 14.15
CA GLY A 136 8.68 6.87 12.85
C GLY A 136 10.08 7.41 12.57
N LEU A 137 10.73 8.04 13.55
CA LEU A 137 12.10 8.53 13.41
C LEU A 137 13.09 7.39 13.23
N LEU A 138 12.94 6.30 13.99
CA LEU A 138 13.75 5.10 13.82
C LEU A 138 13.54 4.48 12.43
N ALA A 139 12.29 4.40 11.97
CA ALA A 139 11.97 3.87 10.65
C ALA A 139 12.57 4.73 9.53
N LEU A 140 12.57 6.06 9.69
CA LEU A 140 13.23 6.96 8.75
C LEU A 140 14.75 6.76 8.74
N ALA A 141 15.39 6.68 9.90
CA ALA A 141 16.83 6.44 10.01
C ALA A 141 17.24 5.09 9.40
N VAL A 142 16.49 4.03 9.70
CA VAL A 142 16.69 2.69 9.11
C VAL A 142 16.49 2.72 7.60
N GLY A 143 15.46 3.43 7.11
CA GLY A 143 15.21 3.58 5.67
C GLY A 143 16.33 4.30 4.94
N LEU A 144 16.88 5.37 5.53
CA LEU A 144 18.03 6.09 4.98
C LEU A 144 19.28 5.21 4.93
N TYR A 145 19.51 4.40 5.97
CA TYR A 145 20.66 3.50 6.04
C TYR A 145 20.55 2.32 5.05
N LEU A 146 19.34 1.81 4.84
CA LEU A 146 19.07 0.64 4.00
C LEU A 146 18.53 0.98 2.61
N ASP A 147 18.57 2.24 2.17
CA ASP A 147 17.89 2.71 0.95
C ASP A 147 18.16 1.82 -0.28
N GLY A 148 19.44 1.52 -0.56
CA GLY A 148 19.83 0.66 -1.68
C GLY A 148 19.41 -0.81 -1.55
N GLN A 149 18.97 -1.25 -0.37
CA GLN A 149 18.50 -2.60 -0.10
C GLN A 149 16.97 -2.68 -0.06
N LEU A 150 16.26 -1.55 -0.06
CA LEU A 150 14.81 -1.49 -0.03
C LEU A 150 14.25 -1.46 -1.45
N GLN A 151 13.26 -2.33 -1.74
CA GLN A 151 12.49 -2.19 -2.97
C GLN A 151 11.80 -0.83 -2.98
N TYR A 152 11.95 -0.10 -4.08
CA TYR A 152 11.44 1.28 -4.27
C TYR A 152 12.09 2.36 -3.39
N GLY A 153 13.08 2.01 -2.56
CA GLY A 153 13.86 2.93 -1.73
C GLY A 153 13.03 3.87 -0.84
N ILE A 154 13.65 5.00 -0.47
CA ILE A 154 13.03 6.12 0.25
C ILE A 154 11.78 6.64 -0.47
N PRO A 155 11.75 6.83 -1.82
CA PRO A 155 10.54 7.27 -2.51
C PRO A 155 9.34 6.36 -2.25
N GLY A 156 9.57 5.04 -2.21
CA GLY A 156 8.55 4.05 -1.88
C GLY A 156 8.02 4.18 -0.45
N MET A 157 8.90 4.39 0.53
CA MET A 157 8.48 4.62 1.91
C MET A 157 7.64 5.90 2.05
N LEU A 158 8.11 6.99 1.44
CA LEU A 158 7.46 8.30 1.49
C LEU A 158 6.16 8.34 0.69
N LEU A 159 5.97 7.46 -0.30
CA LEU A 159 4.73 7.36 -1.05
C LEU A 159 3.52 7.09 -0.14
N ILE A 160 3.67 6.27 0.91
CA ILE A 160 2.60 6.01 1.89
C ILE A 160 2.23 7.31 2.62
N VAL A 161 3.23 8.08 3.04
CA VAL A 161 3.05 9.36 3.72
C VAL A 161 2.34 10.35 2.82
N ALA A 162 2.73 10.42 1.55
CA ALA A 162 2.11 11.29 0.55
C ALA A 162 0.67 10.88 0.25
N CYS A 163 0.38 9.59 0.09
CA CYS A 163 -0.99 9.09 -0.07
C CYS A 163 -1.85 9.45 1.15
N TYR A 164 -1.30 9.31 2.36
CA TYR A 164 -1.98 9.70 3.59
C TYR A 164 -2.27 11.21 3.63
N ALA A 165 -1.30 12.06 3.27
CA ALA A 165 -1.51 13.51 3.17
C ALA A 165 -2.59 13.86 2.13
N ALA A 166 -2.56 13.23 0.94
CA ALA A 166 -3.55 13.45 -0.12
C ALA A 166 -4.97 12.98 0.24
N LEU A 167 -5.10 11.99 1.13
CA LEU A 167 -6.40 11.59 1.70
C LEU A 167 -6.95 12.62 2.69
N ARG A 168 -6.09 13.38 3.36
CA ARG A 168 -6.45 14.32 4.43
C ARG A 168 -6.61 15.76 3.95
N HIS A 169 -5.89 16.16 2.90
CA HIS A 169 -5.76 17.54 2.47
C HIS A 169 -6.29 17.79 1.04
N PHE A 170 -6.26 19.07 0.62
CA PHE A 170 -6.79 19.54 -0.66
C PHE A 170 -6.05 18.96 -1.89
N GLN A 171 -6.61 19.17 -3.08
CA GLN A 171 -6.19 18.55 -4.34
C GLN A 171 -4.70 18.75 -4.69
N ALA A 172 -4.06 19.84 -4.26
CA ALA A 172 -2.62 20.08 -4.51
C ALA A 172 -1.72 18.96 -3.94
N CYS A 173 -2.14 18.30 -2.85
CA CYS A 173 -1.40 17.17 -2.28
C CYS A 173 -1.40 15.92 -3.17
N TRP A 174 -2.17 15.88 -4.25
CA TRP A 174 -2.25 14.74 -5.17
C TRP A 174 -1.04 14.64 -6.11
N VAL A 175 -0.32 15.75 -6.31
CA VAL A 175 0.91 15.76 -7.12
C VAL A 175 2.02 14.96 -6.44
N LEU A 176 2.13 15.05 -5.11
CA LEU A 176 3.22 14.41 -4.37
C LEU A 176 3.21 12.86 -4.47
N PRO A 177 2.07 12.16 -4.30
CA PRO A 177 2.00 10.73 -4.57
C PRO A 177 2.39 10.36 -6.00
N ILE A 178 1.99 11.15 -7.01
CA ILE A 178 2.36 10.89 -8.41
C ILE A 178 3.87 10.98 -8.56
N MET A 179 4.47 12.08 -8.11
CA MET A 179 5.92 12.31 -8.20
C MET A 179 6.71 11.19 -7.52
N LEU A 180 6.38 10.86 -6.26
CA LEU A 180 7.07 9.79 -5.53
C LEU A 180 6.86 8.41 -6.18
N CYS A 181 5.68 8.15 -6.74
CA CYS A 181 5.39 6.91 -7.43
C CYS A 181 6.19 6.77 -8.73
N LEU A 182 6.36 7.86 -9.48
CA LEU A 182 7.22 7.90 -10.66
C LEU A 182 8.70 7.74 -10.28
N THR A 183 9.18 8.42 -9.24
CA THR A 183 10.56 8.25 -8.75
C THR A 183 10.82 6.83 -8.25
N ALA A 184 9.87 6.24 -7.52
CA ALA A 184 9.95 4.85 -7.05
C ALA A 184 10.02 3.85 -8.21
N ASN A 185 9.35 4.14 -9.34
CA ASN A 185 9.34 3.32 -10.55
C ASN A 185 10.30 3.84 -11.63
N TYR A 186 11.31 4.63 -11.25
CA TYR A 186 12.20 5.25 -12.22
C TYR A 186 13.01 4.21 -12.98
N TRP A 187 12.93 4.25 -14.30
CA TRP A 187 13.69 3.40 -15.20
C TRP A 187 14.23 4.25 -16.36
N PRO A 188 15.55 4.54 -16.40
CA PRO A 188 16.16 5.44 -17.38
C PRO A 188 15.70 5.21 -18.83
N ASP A 189 15.73 3.95 -19.29
CA ASP A 189 15.35 3.58 -20.66
C ASP A 189 13.94 4.03 -21.05
N VAL A 190 12.98 3.96 -20.11
CA VAL A 190 11.60 4.41 -20.34
C VAL A 190 11.55 5.93 -20.52
N TYR A 191 12.30 6.68 -19.72
CA TYR A 191 12.32 8.14 -19.83
C TYR A 191 13.08 8.62 -21.07
N GLU A 192 14.14 7.93 -21.47
CA GLU A 192 14.84 8.19 -22.73
C GLU A 192 13.94 7.93 -23.95
N ALA A 193 13.22 6.80 -23.96
CA ALA A 193 12.23 6.50 -25.00
C ALA A 193 11.09 7.54 -25.04
N ALA A 194 10.61 7.99 -23.88
CA ALA A 194 9.62 9.05 -23.80
C ALA A 194 10.15 10.39 -24.36
N ALA A 195 11.41 10.71 -24.11
CA ALA A 195 12.09 11.89 -24.67
C ALA A 195 12.22 11.82 -26.20
N ARG A 196 12.35 10.62 -26.76
CA ARG A 196 12.25 10.34 -28.21
C ARG A 196 10.82 10.35 -28.75
N LYS A 197 9.83 10.72 -27.92
CA LYS A 197 8.39 10.80 -28.24
C LYS A 197 7.76 9.45 -28.56
N GLU A 198 8.32 8.35 -28.04
CA GLU A 198 7.72 7.03 -28.19
C GLU A 198 6.46 6.92 -27.33
N VAL A 199 5.31 6.64 -27.97
CA VAL A 199 4.00 6.60 -27.30
C VAL A 199 3.94 5.49 -26.23
N SER A 200 4.57 4.35 -26.49
CA SER A 200 4.66 3.22 -25.56
C SER A 200 5.28 3.62 -24.22
N ALA A 201 6.35 4.43 -24.24
CA ALA A 201 7.02 4.90 -23.04
C ALA A 201 6.12 5.85 -22.21
N TRP A 202 5.40 6.75 -22.87
CA TRP A 202 4.40 7.61 -22.21
C TRP A 202 3.27 6.80 -21.56
N VAL A 203 2.82 5.72 -22.20
CA VAL A 203 1.84 4.79 -21.62
C VAL A 203 2.38 4.12 -20.35
N VAL A 204 3.64 3.67 -20.34
CA VAL A 204 4.27 3.09 -19.15
C VAL A 204 4.37 4.10 -18.02
N ILE A 205 4.82 5.33 -18.30
CA ILE A 205 4.89 6.41 -17.30
C ILE A 205 3.50 6.70 -16.72
N ALA A 206 2.46 6.76 -17.56
CA ALA A 206 1.09 6.94 -17.11
C ALA A 206 0.62 5.79 -16.20
N ILE A 207 0.89 4.55 -16.57
CA ILE A 207 0.57 3.35 -15.76
C ILE A 207 1.29 3.38 -14.41
N CYS A 208 2.53 3.87 -14.35
CA CYS A 208 3.26 4.02 -13.10
C CYS A 208 2.70 5.15 -12.22
N GLY A 209 2.26 6.28 -12.79
CA GLY A 209 1.82 7.46 -12.02
C GLY A 209 0.34 7.46 -11.61
N LEU A 210 -0.52 6.77 -12.35
CA LEU A 210 -1.98 6.75 -12.15
C LEU A 210 -2.48 6.03 -10.88
N PRO A 211 -1.87 4.93 -10.41
CA PRO A 211 -2.38 4.14 -9.29
C PRO A 211 -2.66 4.90 -7.99
N PRO A 212 -1.76 5.76 -7.46
CA PRO A 212 -2.05 6.48 -6.22
C PRO A 212 -3.27 7.40 -6.39
N VAL A 213 -3.41 8.06 -7.54
CA VAL A 213 -4.53 8.96 -7.86
C VAL A 213 -5.83 8.17 -7.97
N ALA A 214 -5.83 7.08 -8.75
CA ALA A 214 -6.99 6.24 -8.95
C ALA A 214 -7.46 5.61 -7.63
N GLY A 215 -6.54 5.13 -6.80
CA GLY A 215 -6.85 4.58 -5.49
C GLY A 215 -7.45 5.62 -4.54
N ILE A 216 -6.86 6.82 -4.45
CA ILE A 216 -7.40 7.90 -3.62
C ILE A 216 -8.78 8.36 -4.12
N TRP A 217 -8.95 8.49 -5.44
CA TRP A 217 -10.23 8.82 -6.06
C TRP A 217 -11.29 7.77 -5.74
N LEU A 218 -10.95 6.49 -5.84
CA LEU A 218 -11.84 5.37 -5.56
C LEU A 218 -12.26 5.32 -4.09
N LEU A 219 -11.34 5.61 -3.15
CA LEU A 219 -11.64 5.73 -1.72
C LEU A 219 -12.61 6.87 -1.39
N ARG A 220 -12.73 7.88 -2.25
CA ARG A 220 -13.70 8.98 -2.10
C ARG A 220 -15.07 8.62 -2.71
N ARG A 221 -15.22 7.45 -3.35
CA ARG A 221 -16.50 6.98 -3.91
C ARG A 221 -17.24 6.09 -2.93
N GLN A 222 -18.56 6.21 -2.92
CA GLN A 222 -19.43 5.27 -2.24
C GLN A 222 -19.70 4.07 -3.15
N ILE A 223 -18.98 2.97 -2.93
CA ILE A 223 -19.25 1.71 -3.62
C ILE A 223 -20.39 1.01 -2.90
N THR A 224 -21.48 0.78 -3.60
CA THR A 224 -22.71 0.19 -3.05
C THR A 224 -22.75 -1.33 -3.17
N TRP A 225 -21.93 -1.93 -4.04
CA TRP A 225 -21.84 -3.37 -4.20
C TRP A 225 -20.89 -4.01 -3.17
N THR A 226 -21.15 -5.27 -2.84
CA THR A 226 -20.39 -6.02 -1.86
C THR A 226 -19.11 -6.58 -2.47
N ILE A 227 -17.95 -6.11 -1.98
CA ILE A 227 -16.63 -6.65 -2.35
C ILE A 227 -16.20 -7.66 -1.29
N PRO A 228 -15.83 -8.91 -1.66
CA PRO A 228 -15.33 -9.91 -0.74
C PRO A 228 -14.11 -9.39 0.00
N PRO A 229 -13.93 -9.65 1.29
CA PRO A 229 -13.29 -8.58 2.00
C PRO A 229 -11.90 -9.03 2.47
N VAL A 230 -10.86 -8.27 2.08
CA VAL A 230 -9.45 -8.68 2.26
C VAL A 230 -9.02 -8.46 3.72
N GLY A 231 -8.86 -9.58 4.44
CA GLY A 231 -8.54 -9.63 5.85
C GLY A 231 -7.12 -10.13 6.13
N ARG A 232 -6.94 -10.84 7.25
CA ARG A 232 -5.62 -11.33 7.69
C ARG A 232 -5.01 -12.42 6.81
N TRP A 233 -5.82 -13.10 6.00
CA TRP A 233 -5.31 -14.12 5.07
C TRP A 233 -4.31 -13.54 4.05
N ALA A 234 -4.39 -12.24 3.76
CA ALA A 234 -3.47 -11.55 2.85
C ALA A 234 -2.01 -11.61 3.34
N TYR A 235 -1.77 -11.74 4.65
CA TYR A 235 -0.43 -11.95 5.18
C TYR A 235 0.18 -13.27 4.72
N PHE A 236 -0.61 -14.35 4.72
CA PHE A 236 -0.18 -15.66 4.28
C PHE A 236 -0.09 -15.74 2.76
N PHE A 237 -0.91 -14.98 2.05
CA PHE A 237 -0.86 -14.91 0.59
C PHE A 237 0.55 -14.55 0.09
N TYR A 238 1.23 -13.57 0.72
CA TYR A 238 2.54 -13.11 0.28
C TYR A 238 3.64 -14.21 0.24
N PRO A 239 3.99 -14.91 1.32
CA PRO A 239 4.95 -16.02 1.24
C PRO A 239 4.43 -17.20 0.40
N VAL A 240 3.13 -17.51 0.46
CA VAL A 240 2.57 -18.69 -0.23
C VAL A 240 2.60 -18.54 -1.75
N HIS A 241 2.20 -17.40 -2.31
CA HIS A 241 2.22 -17.23 -3.76
C HIS A 241 3.65 -17.20 -4.32
N LEU A 242 4.62 -16.63 -3.58
CA LEU A 242 6.03 -16.69 -3.97
C LEU A 242 6.51 -18.15 -4.01
N ALA A 243 6.25 -18.93 -2.97
CA ALA A 243 6.62 -20.34 -2.92
C ALA A 243 5.92 -21.17 -4.01
N ALA A 244 4.65 -20.89 -4.30
CA ALA A 244 3.90 -21.54 -5.37
C ALA A 244 4.50 -21.24 -6.75
N LEU A 245 4.91 -19.99 -7.00
CA LEU A 245 5.57 -19.59 -8.24
C LEU A 245 6.96 -20.21 -8.38
N VAL A 246 7.72 -20.35 -7.28
CA VAL A 246 8.98 -21.11 -7.28
C VAL A 246 8.71 -22.56 -7.69
N GLY A 247 7.74 -23.22 -7.07
CA GLY A 247 7.34 -24.59 -7.41
C GLY A 247 6.91 -24.73 -8.87
N LEU A 248 6.09 -23.80 -9.37
CA LEU A 248 5.67 -23.77 -10.77
C LEU A 248 6.87 -23.64 -11.71
N ARG A 249 7.81 -22.74 -11.44
CA ARG A 249 9.02 -22.59 -12.24
C ARG A 249 9.81 -23.89 -12.29
N THR A 250 10.03 -24.54 -11.13
CA THR A 250 10.79 -25.80 -11.07
C THR A 250 10.12 -26.96 -11.80
N LEU A 251 8.79 -26.91 -12.02
CA LEU A 251 8.08 -27.91 -12.81
C LEU A 251 8.16 -27.66 -14.32
N LEU A 252 8.45 -26.43 -14.73
CA LEU A 252 8.51 -26.00 -16.13
C LEU A 252 9.93 -25.96 -16.69
N THR A 253 10.95 -26.01 -15.83
CA THR A 253 12.38 -26.09 -16.16
C THR A 253 12.89 -27.51 -16.08
#